data_AF-A0A0V0RLI9-F1
#
_entry.id   AF-A0A0V0RLI9-F1
#
_cell.length_a   1.000
_cell.length_b   1.000
_cell.length_c   1.000
_cell.angle_alpha   90.00
_cell.angle_beta   90.00
_cell.angle_gamma   90.00
#
_symmetry.space_group_name_H-M   'P 1'
#
loop_
_entity.id
_entity.type
_entity.pdbx_description
1 polymer ?
#
loop_
_entity_poly.entity_id
_entity_poly.type
_entity_poly.pdbx_seq_one_letter_code
_entity_poly.pdbx_strand_id
1 'polypeptide(L)'
;MSGPNFKSFESWVFRWESTPTMWFILVQDDGVPVLRLREGKSEASERNFQSMTAVERKSFVMGQASHIENFKISEVICAPSIKCIVAADSFINGFQRDKKGEIKGLNVKIDGGLSFTAECYYLHKEFRSLVVERGYDVDETYESSVEGPTKCKEDPYVDLDSRLSAALKFMRKKYSDSEDGVVAVFVDESLESALRNAARRKRLQVKLHVPAVE
;
A
#
# COMPACT_ATOMS: atom_id res chain seq x y z
N MET A 1 6.61 23.45 -21.87
CA MET A 1 7.02 22.07 -22.20
C MET A 1 6.17 21.16 -21.34
N SER A 2 5.21 20.45 -21.92
CA SER A 2 4.37 19.50 -21.19
C SER A 2 5.19 18.25 -20.90
N GLY A 3 5.47 17.99 -19.62
CA GLY A 3 6.08 16.73 -19.18
C GLY A 3 5.23 15.52 -19.62
N PRO A 4 5.76 14.29 -19.53
CA PRO A 4 4.95 13.11 -19.76
C PRO A 4 3.76 13.19 -18.79
N ASN A 5 2.54 13.14 -19.32
CA ASN A 5 1.31 13.05 -18.53
C ASN A 5 1.32 11.71 -17.78
N PHE A 6 2.02 11.65 -16.65
CA PHE A 6 2.00 10.50 -15.77
C PHE A 6 0.65 10.51 -15.06
N LYS A 7 -0.34 9.85 -15.68
CA LYS A 7 -1.60 9.55 -14.99
C LYS A 7 -1.24 8.75 -13.73
N SER A 8 -1.64 9.28 -12.57
CA SER A 8 -1.56 8.58 -11.29
C SER A 8 -2.27 7.24 -11.37
N PHE A 9 -2.03 6.35 -10.41
CA PHE A 9 -2.85 5.15 -10.29
C PHE A 9 -4.33 5.54 -10.13
N GLU A 10 -5.21 4.71 -10.68
CA GLU A 10 -6.61 4.72 -10.27
C GLU A 10 -6.63 4.46 -8.76
N SER A 11 -7.37 5.29 -8.04
CA SER A 11 -7.43 5.18 -6.60
C SER A 11 -8.79 5.63 -6.11
N TRP A 12 -9.17 5.14 -4.94
CA TRP A 12 -10.43 5.51 -4.32
C TRP A 12 -10.28 5.51 -2.82
N VAL A 13 -11.17 6.25 -2.18
CA VAL A 13 -11.11 6.49 -0.75
C VAL A 13 -12.34 5.96 -0.07
N PHE A 14 -12.08 5.43 1.12
CA PHE A 14 -13.07 4.87 2.00
C PHE A 14 -12.87 5.43 3.41
N ARG A 15 -13.95 5.87 4.06
CA ARG A 15 -13.90 6.35 5.45
C ARG A 15 -15.05 5.73 6.24
N TRP A 16 -14.74 5.04 7.35
CA TRP A 16 -15.77 4.74 8.36
C TRP A 16 -15.93 5.96 9.28
N GLU A 17 -17.11 6.18 9.84
CA GLU A 17 -17.32 7.17 10.91
C GLU A 17 -16.29 6.97 12.03
N SER A 18 -15.66 8.06 12.47
CA SER A 18 -14.63 8.07 13.52
C SER A 18 -13.43 7.14 13.28
N THR A 19 -12.96 7.08 12.04
CA THR A 19 -11.72 6.35 11.67
C THR A 19 -10.91 7.15 10.63
N PRO A 20 -9.60 6.86 10.48
CA PRO A 20 -8.78 7.42 9.43
C PRO A 20 -9.36 7.12 8.05
N THR A 21 -8.96 7.97 7.12
CA THR A 21 -9.28 7.81 5.72
C THR A 21 -8.43 6.68 5.13
N MET A 22 -9.06 5.62 4.66
CA MET A 22 -8.40 4.53 3.93
C MET A 22 -8.34 4.88 2.46
N TRP A 23 -7.13 5.00 1.91
CA TRP A 23 -6.91 5.33 0.52
C TRP A 23 -6.37 4.13 -0.24
N PHE A 24 -7.25 3.50 -1.02
CA PHE A 24 -6.91 2.33 -1.83
C PHE A 24 -6.32 2.77 -3.17
N ILE A 25 -5.09 2.37 -3.42
CA ILE A 25 -4.32 2.66 -4.63
C ILE A 25 -4.23 1.36 -5.43
N LEU A 26 -4.79 1.37 -6.64
CA LEU A 26 -4.90 0.20 -7.51
C LEU A 26 -3.65 0.11 -8.39
N VAL A 27 -2.77 -0.84 -8.07
CA VAL A 27 -1.50 -1.03 -8.77
C VAL A 27 -1.74 -1.94 -9.98
N GLN A 28 -1.67 -1.33 -11.16
CA GLN A 28 -1.84 -2.03 -12.43
C GLN A 28 -0.66 -2.93 -12.75
N ASP A 29 -0.91 -3.96 -13.55
CA ASP A 29 0.16 -4.77 -14.15
C ASP A 29 0.63 -4.11 -15.45
N ASP A 30 1.78 -3.42 -15.41
CA ASP A 30 2.38 -2.78 -16.59
C ASP A 30 3.66 -3.50 -17.09
N GLY A 31 3.86 -4.74 -16.64
CA GLY A 31 4.98 -5.60 -16.99
C GLY A 31 5.51 -6.37 -15.77
N VAL A 32 6.43 -7.32 -15.97
CA VAL A 32 6.95 -8.16 -14.87
C VAL A 32 7.66 -7.29 -13.82
N PRO A 33 7.06 -7.07 -12.64
CA PRO A 33 7.69 -6.25 -11.63
C PRO A 33 8.81 -7.08 -11.00
N VAL A 34 10.04 -6.55 -11.00
CA VAL A 34 11.21 -7.27 -10.47
C VAL A 34 11.53 -6.72 -9.08
N LEU A 35 11.59 -7.61 -8.07
CA LEU A 35 12.17 -7.27 -6.77
C LEU A 35 13.68 -7.06 -6.93
N ARG A 36 14.06 -5.82 -7.20
CA ARG A 36 15.46 -5.41 -7.28
C ARG A 36 16.08 -5.44 -5.89
N LEU A 37 17.36 -5.80 -5.82
CA LEU A 37 18.17 -5.62 -4.62
C LEU A 37 18.25 -4.12 -4.35
N ARG A 38 17.86 -3.68 -3.15
CA ARG A 38 18.01 -2.30 -2.73
C ARG A 38 19.41 -2.11 -2.15
N GLU A 39 20.20 -1.29 -2.81
CA GLU A 39 21.46 -0.81 -2.22
C GLU A 39 21.13 0.04 -0.98
N GLY A 40 21.95 -0.10 0.08
CA GLY A 40 21.71 0.56 1.36
C GLY A 40 21.56 2.08 1.22
N LYS A 41 21.00 2.75 2.24
CA LYS A 41 20.86 4.21 2.33
C LYS A 41 22.25 4.89 2.40
N SER A 42 23.08 4.79 1.36
CA SER A 42 24.23 5.67 1.16
C SER A 42 23.71 7.00 0.64
N GLU A 43 24.21 8.07 1.27
CA GLU A 43 24.01 9.44 0.82
C GLU A 43 24.48 9.53 -0.64
N ALA A 44 23.60 10.05 -1.52
CA ALA A 44 23.77 10.17 -2.98
C ALA A 44 23.19 9.08 -3.89
N SER A 45 22.12 8.36 -3.50
CA SER A 45 21.17 7.90 -4.52
C SER A 45 20.10 8.97 -4.74
N GLU A 46 20.46 10.01 -5.50
CA GLU A 46 19.47 10.61 -6.40
C GLU A 46 18.92 9.45 -7.22
N ARG A 47 17.82 8.87 -6.75
CA ARG A 47 17.18 7.72 -7.38
C ARG A 47 16.81 8.22 -8.78
N ASN A 48 17.63 7.89 -9.77
CA ASN A 48 17.50 8.45 -11.12
C ASN A 48 16.07 8.17 -11.57
N PHE A 49 15.24 9.20 -11.64
CA PHE A 49 13.84 9.06 -12.02
C PHE A 49 13.70 8.33 -13.38
N GLN A 50 14.75 8.40 -14.20
CA GLN A 50 14.90 7.70 -15.46
C GLN A 50 15.08 6.17 -15.32
N SER A 51 15.72 5.65 -14.26
CA SER A 51 15.97 4.21 -14.05
C SER A 51 14.83 3.47 -13.33
N MET A 52 13.86 4.21 -12.81
CA MET A 52 12.63 3.68 -12.23
C MET A 52 11.76 2.97 -13.28
N THR A 53 11.04 1.94 -12.85
CA THR A 53 9.92 1.35 -13.58
C THR A 53 8.74 2.32 -13.64
N ALA A 54 7.74 2.01 -14.49
CA ALA A 54 6.54 2.82 -14.58
C ALA A 54 5.75 2.84 -13.26
N VAL A 55 5.63 1.71 -12.57
CA VAL A 55 5.05 1.61 -11.22
C VAL A 55 5.78 2.51 -10.22
N GLU A 56 7.11 2.43 -10.16
CA GLU A 56 7.91 3.26 -9.25
C GLU A 56 7.69 4.75 -9.51
N ARG A 57 7.75 5.19 -10.78
CA ARG A 57 7.55 6.60 -11.15
C ARG A 57 6.18 7.11 -10.78
N LYS A 58 5.11 6.39 -11.16
CA LYS A 58 3.73 6.77 -10.83
C LYS A 58 3.56 6.91 -9.32
N SER A 59 4.05 5.94 -8.57
CA SER A 59 3.92 5.93 -7.11
C SER A 59 4.75 7.02 -6.44
N PHE A 60 5.96 7.28 -6.93
CA PHE A 60 6.83 8.36 -6.46
C PHE A 60 6.19 9.74 -6.65
N VAL A 61 5.67 9.99 -7.85
CA VAL A 61 4.96 11.24 -8.16
C VAL A 61 3.74 11.41 -7.27
N MET A 62 2.98 10.33 -7.04
CA MET A 62 1.82 10.36 -6.17
C MET A 62 2.19 10.61 -4.69
N GLY A 63 3.33 10.10 -4.25
CA GLY A 63 3.93 10.41 -2.94
C GLY A 63 4.29 11.90 -2.82
N GLN A 64 4.96 12.46 -3.83
CA GLN A 64 5.28 13.89 -3.86
C GLN A 64 4.02 14.76 -3.85
N ALA A 65 3.01 14.41 -4.65
CA ALA A 65 1.72 15.09 -4.66
C ALA A 65 1.08 15.10 -3.27
N SER A 66 1.06 13.94 -2.61
CA SER A 66 0.49 13.81 -1.26
C SER A 66 1.23 14.66 -0.23
N HIS A 67 2.55 14.85 -0.40
CA HIS A 67 3.35 15.74 0.44
C HIS A 67 2.98 17.21 0.20
N ILE A 68 2.91 17.63 -1.06
CA ILE A 68 2.55 18.99 -1.48
C ILE A 68 1.14 19.36 -0.98
N GLU A 69 0.19 18.44 -1.09
CA GLU A 69 -1.19 18.59 -0.61
C GLU A 69 -1.34 18.45 0.92
N ASN A 70 -0.23 18.28 1.64
CA ASN A 70 -0.19 18.13 3.11
C ASN A 70 -1.09 17.01 3.66
N PHE A 71 -1.24 15.91 2.91
CA PHE A 71 -1.94 14.74 3.43
C PHE A 71 -1.19 14.18 4.65
N LYS A 72 -1.95 13.96 5.73
CA LYS A 72 -1.44 13.33 6.96
C LYS A 72 -1.32 11.81 6.77
N ILE A 73 -0.45 11.36 5.86
CA ILE A 73 -0.19 9.93 5.68
C ILE A 73 0.43 9.38 6.98
N SER A 74 -0.34 8.58 7.71
CA SER A 74 0.07 7.97 8.98
C SER A 74 0.63 6.58 8.79
N GLU A 75 0.19 5.89 7.73
CA GLU A 75 0.48 4.48 7.50
C GLU A 75 0.51 4.16 6.01
N VAL A 76 1.40 3.25 5.61
CA VAL A 76 1.49 2.72 4.26
C VAL A 76 1.46 1.20 4.32
N ILE A 77 0.38 0.62 3.81
CA ILE A 77 0.10 -0.82 3.83
C ILE A 77 0.06 -1.32 2.38
N CYS A 78 0.52 -2.54 2.13
CA CYS A 78 0.39 -3.17 0.83
C CYS A 78 0.00 -4.65 0.92
N ALA A 79 -0.59 -5.16 -0.15
CA ALA A 79 -0.72 -6.60 -0.38
C ALA A 79 0.66 -7.26 -0.53
N PRO A 80 0.81 -8.56 -0.20
CA PRO A 80 2.04 -9.33 -0.43
C PRO A 80 2.21 -9.61 -1.93
N SER A 81 2.62 -8.59 -2.66
CA SER A 81 2.86 -8.62 -4.11
C SER A 81 4.03 -7.72 -4.44
N ILE A 82 4.88 -8.14 -5.37
CA ILE A 82 6.09 -7.41 -5.77
C ILE A 82 5.72 -5.98 -6.23
N LYS A 83 4.72 -5.83 -7.10
CA LYS A 83 4.30 -4.51 -7.59
C LYS A 83 3.78 -3.61 -6.47
N CYS A 84 3.05 -4.16 -5.50
CA CYS A 84 2.50 -3.38 -4.39
C CYS A 84 3.61 -2.91 -3.44
N ILE A 85 4.62 -3.75 -3.18
CA ILE A 85 5.80 -3.38 -2.38
C ILE A 85 6.60 -2.28 -3.08
N VAL A 86 6.89 -2.46 -4.37
CA VAL A 86 7.65 -1.50 -5.17
C VAL A 86 6.92 -0.16 -5.24
N ALA A 87 5.60 -0.18 -5.44
CA ALA A 87 4.77 1.01 -5.40
C ALA A 87 4.80 1.68 -4.01
N ALA A 88 4.58 0.92 -2.93
CA ALA A 88 4.52 1.46 -1.57
C ALA A 88 5.85 2.07 -1.14
N ASP A 89 6.98 1.40 -1.38
CA ASP A 89 8.32 1.96 -1.12
C ASP A 89 8.51 3.25 -1.92
N SER A 90 8.27 3.22 -3.22
CA SER A 90 8.48 4.40 -4.07
C SER A 90 7.58 5.59 -3.66
N PHE A 91 6.35 5.32 -3.21
CA PHE A 91 5.45 6.33 -2.64
C PHE A 91 6.03 6.98 -1.38
N ILE A 92 6.51 6.18 -0.42
CA ILE A 92 7.13 6.69 0.80
C ILE A 92 8.32 7.60 0.46
N ASN A 93 9.17 7.18 -0.48
CA ASN A 93 10.33 7.96 -0.89
C ASN A 93 9.92 9.28 -1.56
N GLY A 94 8.85 9.28 -2.36
CA GLY A 94 8.29 10.52 -2.92
C GLY A 94 7.69 11.43 -1.85
N PHE A 95 6.97 10.85 -0.88
CA PHE A 95 6.29 11.58 0.19
C PHE A 95 7.24 12.17 1.24
N GLN A 96 8.41 11.56 1.45
CA GLN A 96 9.37 11.95 2.49
C GLN A 96 10.61 12.64 1.96
N ARG A 97 10.73 12.86 0.64
CA ARG A 97 11.94 13.35 -0.02
C ARG A 97 12.57 14.58 0.65
N ASP A 98 11.74 15.51 1.11
CA ASP A 98 12.17 16.79 1.68
C ASP A 98 12.14 16.83 3.21
N LYS A 99 11.77 15.73 3.89
CA LYS A 99 11.76 15.65 5.35
C LYS A 99 13.19 15.47 5.88
N LYS A 100 13.90 16.58 6.04
CA LYS A 100 15.18 16.64 6.76
C LYS A 100 14.94 16.56 8.28
N GLY A 101 15.14 15.37 8.85
CA GLY A 101 15.30 15.17 10.29
C GLY A 101 14.01 15.15 11.13
N GLU A 102 14.10 14.44 12.26
CA GLU A 102 13.18 14.34 13.40
C GLU A 102 11.89 13.50 13.31
N ILE A 103 11.24 13.32 12.16
CA ILE A 103 10.05 12.45 12.09
C ILE A 103 10.46 11.00 11.84
N LYS A 104 10.01 10.06 12.70
CA LYS A 104 10.14 8.61 12.43
C LYS A 104 9.60 8.31 11.03
N GLY A 105 10.47 7.86 10.13
CA GLY A 105 10.07 7.54 8.76
C GLY A 105 8.97 6.47 8.75
N LEU A 106 7.95 6.69 7.92
CA LEU A 106 7.05 5.63 7.44
C LEU A 106 7.89 4.50 6.85
N ASN A 107 7.47 3.28 7.13
CA ASN A 107 7.92 2.05 6.50
C ASN A 107 6.71 1.34 5.89
N VAL A 108 6.96 0.34 5.04
CA VAL A 108 5.90 -0.43 4.40
C VAL A 108 5.39 -1.51 5.36
N LYS A 109 4.08 -1.66 5.48
CA LYS A 109 3.42 -2.74 6.21
C LYS A 109 2.80 -3.72 5.23
N ILE A 110 3.04 -5.01 5.41
CA ILE A 110 2.52 -6.06 4.50
C ILE A 110 1.35 -6.76 5.18
N ASP A 111 0.15 -6.67 4.59
CA ASP A 111 -1.03 -7.36 5.10
C ASP A 111 -1.45 -8.51 4.17
N GLY A 112 -1.34 -9.75 4.65
CA GLY A 112 -1.70 -10.96 3.92
C GLY A 112 -3.19 -11.07 3.58
N GLY A 113 -4.08 -10.43 4.33
CA GLY A 113 -5.52 -10.41 4.03
C GLY A 113 -5.84 -9.69 2.71
N LEU A 114 -4.93 -8.83 2.23
CA LEU A 114 -5.02 -8.13 0.95
C LEU A 114 -4.45 -8.93 -0.24
N SER A 115 -4.04 -10.17 -0.03
CA SER A 115 -3.47 -11.02 -1.08
C SER A 115 -4.44 -11.26 -2.24
N PHE A 116 -3.91 -11.33 -3.46
CA PHE A 116 -4.71 -11.73 -4.62
C PHE A 116 -5.05 -13.23 -4.56
N THR A 117 -4.03 -14.07 -4.36
CA THR A 117 -4.16 -15.54 -4.29
C THR A 117 -4.17 -16.05 -2.85
N ALA A 118 -4.70 -17.26 -2.65
CA ALA A 118 -4.61 -17.96 -1.37
C ALA A 118 -3.15 -18.31 -1.02
N GLU A 119 -2.32 -18.63 -2.01
CA GLU A 119 -0.89 -18.88 -1.79
C GLU A 119 -0.17 -17.66 -1.18
N CYS A 120 -0.36 -16.48 -1.75
CA CYS A 120 0.18 -15.23 -1.21
C CYS A 120 -0.37 -14.92 0.20
N TYR A 121 -1.61 -15.34 0.50
CA TYR A 121 -2.19 -15.22 1.84
C TYR A 121 -1.42 -16.07 2.86
N TYR A 122 -1.13 -17.34 2.55
CA TYR A 122 -0.39 -18.20 3.49
C TYR A 122 1.09 -17.82 3.58
N LEU A 123 1.72 -17.44 2.46
CA LEU A 123 3.15 -17.15 2.37
C LEU A 123 3.51 -15.68 2.65
N HIS A 124 2.58 -14.87 3.18
CA HIS A 124 2.82 -13.43 3.36
C HIS A 124 3.99 -13.13 4.32
N LYS A 125 4.28 -14.02 5.29
CA LYS A 125 5.40 -13.85 6.23
C LYS A 125 6.74 -14.15 5.56
N GLU A 126 6.81 -15.22 4.79
CA GLU A 126 7.96 -15.61 3.98
C GLU A 126 8.26 -14.53 2.93
N PHE A 127 7.21 -14.03 2.28
CA PHE A 127 7.32 -12.90 1.35
C PHE A 127 7.86 -11.65 2.05
N ARG A 128 7.40 -11.34 3.27
CA ARG A 128 7.92 -10.22 4.07
C ARG A 128 9.41 -10.38 4.36
N SER A 129 9.85 -11.55 4.81
CA SER A 129 11.26 -11.84 5.04
C SER A 129 12.10 -11.66 3.77
N LEU A 130 11.62 -12.19 2.63
CA LEU A 130 12.30 -12.01 1.34
C LEU A 130 12.43 -10.53 0.96
N VAL A 131 11.39 -9.72 1.15
CA VAL A 131 11.42 -8.30 0.81
C VAL A 131 12.41 -7.52 1.71
N VAL A 132 12.48 -7.87 3.00
CA VAL A 132 13.47 -7.31 3.94
C VAL A 132 14.88 -7.70 3.55
N GLU A 133 15.12 -8.98 3.20
CA GLU A 133 16.42 -9.46 2.70
C GLU A 133 16.85 -8.72 1.41
N ARG A 134 15.88 -8.28 0.60
CA ARG A 134 16.12 -7.44 -0.59
C ARG A 134 16.35 -5.98 -0.25
N GLY A 135 16.33 -5.59 1.02
CA GLY A 135 16.69 -4.26 1.53
C GLY A 135 15.53 -3.26 1.59
N TYR A 136 14.29 -3.66 1.34
CA TYR A 136 13.14 -2.75 1.48
C TYR A 136 12.85 -2.43 2.95
N ASP A 137 12.42 -1.18 3.22
CA ASP A 137 12.13 -0.69 4.56
C ASP A 137 10.71 -1.14 4.98
N VAL A 138 10.62 -2.36 5.50
CA VAL A 138 9.36 -3.02 5.87
C VAL A 138 9.28 -3.21 7.38
N ASP A 139 8.10 -2.99 7.95
CA ASP A 139 7.82 -3.29 9.36
C ASP A 139 7.70 -4.81 9.59
N GLU A 140 8.80 -5.41 10.05
CA GLU A 140 8.85 -6.83 10.43
C GLU A 140 7.95 -7.20 11.61
N THR A 141 7.60 -6.21 12.44
CA THR A 141 6.76 -6.38 13.63
C THR A 141 5.27 -6.22 13.34
N TYR A 142 4.91 -5.82 12.11
CA TYR A 142 3.52 -5.63 11.74
C TYR A 142 2.74 -6.95 11.83
N GLU A 143 1.75 -6.98 12.73
CA GLU A 143 0.72 -8.01 12.75
C GLU A 143 -0.31 -7.72 11.64
N SER A 144 -0.42 -8.67 10.71
CA SER A 144 -1.40 -8.67 9.61
C SER A 144 -2.77 -9.15 10.09
N SER A 145 -3.81 -8.84 9.32
CA SER A 145 -5.17 -9.35 9.53
C SER A 145 -5.34 -10.87 9.37
N VAL A 146 -4.30 -11.59 8.94
CA VAL A 146 -4.32 -13.06 8.80
C VAL A 146 -4.36 -13.69 10.18
N GLU A 147 -5.51 -14.26 10.56
CA GLU A 147 -5.55 -15.16 11.72
C GLU A 147 -4.93 -16.50 11.29
N GLY A 148 -4.07 -17.07 12.14
CA GLY A 148 -3.47 -18.39 11.87
C GLY A 148 -4.55 -19.46 11.66
N PRO A 149 -4.21 -20.62 11.07
CA PRO A 149 -5.20 -21.63 10.70
C PRO A 149 -6.01 -22.03 11.94
N THR A 150 -7.25 -21.56 11.99
CA THR A 150 -8.22 -21.99 12.99
C THR A 150 -8.63 -23.41 12.61
N LYS A 151 -8.88 -24.28 13.61
CA LYS A 151 -9.17 -25.72 13.44
C LYS A 151 -10.49 -26.03 12.70
N CYS A 152 -10.92 -25.21 11.74
CA CYS A 152 -12.14 -25.38 10.96
C CYS A 152 -11.85 -26.23 9.71
N LYS A 153 -12.77 -27.15 9.43
CA LYS A 153 -12.61 -28.27 8.48
C LYS A 153 -12.71 -27.88 6.99
N GLU A 154 -13.01 -26.63 6.71
CA GLU A 154 -12.95 -25.99 5.40
C GLU A 154 -12.24 -24.66 5.64
N ASP A 155 -11.15 -24.38 4.92
CA ASP A 155 -10.36 -23.19 5.19
C ASP A 155 -11.11 -21.94 4.67
N PRO A 156 -11.67 -21.09 5.56
CA PRO A 156 -12.43 -19.91 5.15
C PRO A 156 -11.54 -18.85 4.47
N TYR A 157 -10.21 -19.04 4.45
CA TYR A 157 -9.25 -18.14 3.84
C TYR A 157 -8.91 -18.48 2.38
N VAL A 158 -9.49 -19.54 1.81
CA VAL A 158 -9.51 -19.70 0.35
C VAL A 158 -10.43 -18.65 -0.28
N ASP A 159 -11.50 -18.26 0.41
CA ASP A 159 -12.47 -17.29 -0.09
C ASP A 159 -11.94 -15.84 -0.07
N LEU A 160 -11.99 -15.19 -1.23
CA LEU A 160 -11.48 -13.84 -1.41
C LEU A 160 -12.33 -12.79 -0.66
N ASP A 161 -13.67 -12.91 -0.67
CA ASP A 161 -14.56 -11.95 -0.01
C ASP A 161 -14.33 -11.94 1.51
N SER A 162 -14.16 -13.14 2.09
CA SER A 162 -13.88 -13.35 3.50
C SER A 162 -12.54 -12.76 3.92
N ARG A 163 -11.46 -13.01 3.16
CA ARG A 163 -10.12 -12.44 3.41
C ARG A 163 -10.13 -10.91 3.39
N LEU A 164 -10.71 -10.32 2.33
CA LEU A 164 -10.77 -8.87 2.21
C LEU A 164 -11.67 -8.24 3.28
N SER A 165 -12.81 -8.86 3.60
CA SER A 165 -13.70 -8.39 4.67
C SER A 165 -13.01 -8.41 6.04
N ALA A 166 -12.24 -9.47 6.33
CA ALA A 166 -11.45 -9.58 7.54
C ALA A 166 -10.35 -8.50 7.60
N ALA A 167 -9.63 -8.28 6.50
CA ALA A 167 -8.61 -7.23 6.39
C ALA A 167 -9.19 -5.83 6.63
N LEU A 168 -10.31 -5.50 5.99
CA LEU A 168 -11.01 -4.23 6.18
C LEU A 168 -11.48 -4.05 7.63
N LYS A 169 -12.03 -5.10 8.25
CA LYS A 169 -12.46 -5.07 9.66
C LYS A 169 -11.27 -4.88 10.61
N PHE A 170 -10.15 -5.56 10.34
CA PHE A 170 -8.93 -5.44 11.11
C PHE A 170 -8.35 -4.03 11.04
N MET A 171 -8.15 -3.49 9.82
CA MET A 171 -7.63 -2.13 9.62
C MET A 171 -8.53 -1.09 10.30
N ARG A 172 -9.86 -1.22 10.15
CA ARG A 172 -10.81 -0.33 10.84
C ARG A 172 -10.58 -0.31 12.36
N LYS A 173 -10.39 -1.48 12.97
CA LYS A 173 -10.15 -1.59 14.42
C LYS A 173 -8.77 -1.09 14.81
N LYS A 174 -7.73 -1.45 14.05
CA LYS A 174 -6.33 -1.14 14.37
C LYS A 174 -6.04 0.35 14.32
N TYR A 175 -6.71 1.07 13.42
CA TYR A 175 -6.43 2.48 13.18
C TYR A 175 -7.55 3.41 13.65
N SER A 176 -8.54 2.94 14.43
CA SER A 176 -9.70 3.74 14.84
C SER A 176 -9.35 5.09 15.46
N ASP A 177 -8.25 5.16 16.20
CA ASP A 177 -7.90 6.34 16.99
C ASP A 177 -7.17 7.42 16.17
N SER A 178 -7.02 7.22 14.86
CA SER A 178 -6.33 8.14 13.94
C SER A 178 -7.31 8.93 13.07
N GLU A 179 -8.29 9.62 13.66
CA GLU A 179 -9.42 10.23 12.93
C GLU A 179 -9.02 11.17 11.76
N ASP A 180 -7.86 11.82 11.88
CA ASP A 180 -7.29 12.76 10.90
C ASP A 180 -6.25 12.14 9.93
N GLY A 181 -5.86 10.89 10.17
CA GLY A 181 -4.82 10.21 9.39
C GLY A 181 -5.34 9.68 8.06
N VAL A 182 -4.43 9.56 7.10
CA VAL A 182 -4.64 8.81 5.86
C VAL A 182 -3.79 7.54 5.92
N VAL A 183 -4.44 6.40 5.77
CA VAL A 183 -3.78 5.09 5.60
C VAL A 183 -3.76 4.79 4.10
N ALA A 184 -2.60 4.84 3.48
CA ALA A 184 -2.44 4.50 2.07
C ALA A 184 -2.33 2.97 1.93
N VAL A 185 -3.16 2.36 1.10
CA VAL A 185 -3.28 0.91 0.93
C VAL A 185 -3.07 0.52 -0.53
N PHE A 186 -1.93 -0.12 -0.83
CA PHE A 186 -1.55 -0.55 -2.17
C PHE A 186 -2.01 -1.99 -2.44
N VAL A 187 -2.87 -2.16 -3.42
CA VAL A 187 -3.48 -3.45 -3.77
C VAL A 187 -3.42 -3.69 -5.27
N ASP A 188 -3.55 -4.95 -5.67
CA ASP A 188 -3.71 -5.31 -7.09
C ASP A 188 -5.00 -4.66 -7.64
N GLU A 189 -4.94 -4.07 -8.84
CA GLU A 189 -6.13 -3.51 -9.49
C GLU A 189 -7.26 -4.53 -9.66
N SER A 190 -6.91 -5.81 -9.84
CA SER A 190 -7.86 -6.91 -9.99
C SER A 190 -8.75 -7.12 -8.74
N LEU A 191 -8.32 -6.61 -7.58
CA LEU A 191 -9.07 -6.68 -6.34
C LEU A 191 -10.13 -5.58 -6.20
N GLU A 192 -10.18 -4.60 -7.10
CA GLU A 192 -11.05 -3.43 -6.96
C GLU A 192 -12.52 -3.83 -6.72
N SER A 193 -13.09 -4.68 -7.57
CA SER A 193 -14.50 -5.08 -7.46
C SER A 193 -14.77 -5.81 -6.15
N ALA A 194 -13.88 -6.72 -5.75
CA ALA A 194 -14.03 -7.49 -4.51
C ALA A 194 -13.91 -6.59 -3.27
N LEU A 195 -12.91 -5.70 -3.24
CA LEU A 195 -12.74 -4.71 -2.18
C LEU A 195 -13.94 -3.76 -2.07
N ARG A 196 -14.47 -3.28 -3.20
CA ARG A 196 -15.67 -2.44 -3.23
C ARG A 196 -16.88 -3.19 -2.68
N ASN A 197 -17.04 -4.47 -3.00
CA ASN A 197 -18.13 -5.30 -2.48
C ASN A 197 -18.01 -5.54 -0.98
N ALA A 198 -16.80 -5.88 -0.49
CA ALA A 198 -16.53 -6.04 0.93
C ALA A 198 -16.76 -4.73 1.71
N ALA A 199 -16.37 -3.58 1.15
CA ALA A 199 -16.57 -2.26 1.73
C ALA A 199 -18.04 -1.77 1.68
N ARG A 200 -18.80 -2.13 0.63
CA ARG A 200 -20.20 -1.71 0.42
C ARG A 200 -21.15 -2.09 1.55
N ARG A 201 -20.80 -3.08 2.37
CA ARG A 201 -21.63 -3.52 3.50
C ARG A 201 -21.72 -2.47 4.64
N LYS A 202 -20.91 -1.40 4.66
CA LYS A 202 -20.99 -0.29 5.65
C LYS A 202 -20.54 1.04 5.02
N ARG A 203 -21.43 2.04 4.85
CA ARG A 203 -21.25 3.21 3.94
C ARG A 203 -20.71 4.51 4.59
N LEU A 204 -19.67 5.09 4.00
CA LEU A 204 -19.52 6.51 3.60
C LEU A 204 -18.42 6.62 2.52
N GLN A 205 -18.72 7.20 1.34
CA GLN A 205 -17.76 7.38 0.25
C GLN A 205 -17.27 8.83 0.25
N VAL A 206 -15.95 9.02 0.37
CA VAL A 206 -15.29 10.32 0.15
C VAL A 206 -14.37 10.13 -1.06
N LYS A 207 -14.34 11.07 -1.99
CA LYS A 207 -13.32 11.11 -3.05
C LYS A 207 -12.13 11.91 -2.51
N LEU A 208 -10.94 11.31 -2.40
CA LEU A 208 -9.70 12.12 -2.49
C LEU A 208 -9.39 12.31 -3.96
N HIS A 209 -9.13 13.55 -4.34
CA HIS A 209 -8.46 13.85 -5.59
C HIS A 209 -6.97 14.05 -5.27
N VAL A 210 -6.10 13.30 -5.94
CA VAL A 210 -4.67 13.59 -5.94
C VAL A 210 -4.36 14.25 -7.28
N PRO A 211 -3.99 15.55 -7.29
CA PRO A 211 -3.71 16.25 -8.53
C PRO A 211 -2.46 15.67 -9.21
N ALA A 212 -2.41 15.83 -10.54
CA ALA A 212 -1.20 15.51 -11.29
C ALA A 212 -0.09 16.52 -10.92
N VAL A 213 1.12 16.01 -10.68
CA VAL A 213 2.31 16.87 -10.52
C VAL A 213 2.88 17.11 -11.91
N GLU A 214 2.92 18.38 -12.33
CA GLU A 214 3.57 18.82 -13.58
C GLU A 214 5.10 18.83 -13.47
#